data_AF-E2ZN18-F1
#
_entry.id   AF-E2ZN18-F1
#
_cell.length_a   1.000
_cell.length_b   1.000
_cell.length_c   1.000
_cell.angle_alpha   90.00
_cell.angle_beta   90.00
_cell.angle_gamma   90.00
#
_symmetry.space_group_name_H-M   'P 1'
#
loop_
_entity.id
_entity.type
_entity.pdbx_description
1 polymer ?
#
loop_
_entity_poly.entity_id
_entity_poly.type
_entity_poly.pdbx_seq_one_letter_code
_entity_poly.pdbx_strand_id
1 'polypeptide(L)'
;MKRIITAAALAAALLAGAPRAAAVCPYTVGPLGRYIAPAIVQGMTATDDGNAVEVWCTDALDGDDWYFLVDGETDLRIFDRIDLVVDANGTPDDFSDDRVIDALYCHDCDGIDD
;
A
#
# COMPACT_ATOMS: atom_id res chain seq x y z
N MET A 1 -43.86 -12.56 42.65
CA MET A 1 -43.88 -13.40 41.43
C MET A 1 -44.08 -12.50 40.22
N LYS A 2 -43.42 -12.83 39.08
CA LYS A 2 -43.36 -12.12 37.79
C LYS A 2 -42.33 -10.97 37.71
N ARG A 3 -41.46 -10.88 36.71
CA ARG A 3 -41.20 -11.69 35.50
C ARG A 3 -39.77 -11.37 35.04
N ILE A 4 -38.96 -12.41 34.83
CA ILE A 4 -37.71 -12.35 34.09
C ILE A 4 -38.08 -11.92 32.66
N ILE A 5 -37.55 -10.81 32.18
CA ILE A 5 -37.64 -10.47 30.75
C ILE A 5 -36.23 -10.14 30.27
N THR A 6 -35.65 -11.17 29.67
CA THR A 6 -34.44 -11.18 28.85
C THR A 6 -34.55 -10.13 27.75
N ALA A 7 -33.57 -9.23 27.66
CA ALA A 7 -33.39 -8.36 26.51
C ALA A 7 -31.88 -8.22 26.22
N ALA A 8 -31.30 -9.28 25.66
CA ALA A 8 -29.93 -9.28 25.14
C ALA A 8 -29.95 -9.90 23.75
N ALA A 9 -30.44 -9.15 22.75
CA ALA A 9 -30.36 -9.54 21.35
C ALA A 9 -30.55 -8.32 20.45
N LEU A 10 -29.65 -7.33 20.52
CA LEU A 10 -29.59 -6.25 19.52
C LEU A 10 -28.21 -5.60 19.44
N ALA A 11 -27.14 -6.39 19.27
CA ALA A 11 -25.80 -5.83 19.04
C ALA A 11 -25.07 -6.47 17.83
N ALA A 12 -25.48 -7.64 17.36
CA ALA A 12 -24.79 -8.34 16.27
C ALA A 12 -25.17 -7.85 14.85
N ALA A 13 -26.32 -7.20 14.68
CA ALA A 13 -26.78 -6.74 13.36
C ALA A 13 -26.15 -5.40 12.91
N LEU A 14 -25.54 -4.65 13.82
CA LEU A 14 -24.91 -3.35 13.52
C LEU A 14 -23.52 -3.48 12.88
N LEU A 15 -22.88 -4.66 12.99
CA LEU A 15 -21.55 -4.91 12.42
C LEU A 15 -21.59 -5.59 11.03
N ALA A 16 -22.75 -6.08 10.60
CA ALA A 16 -22.90 -6.81 9.34
C ALA A 16 -23.22 -5.92 8.13
N GLY A 17 -23.48 -4.62 8.36
CA GLY A 17 -23.98 -3.71 7.33
C GLY A 17 -23.30 -2.34 7.29
N ALA A 18 -22.22 -2.12 8.04
CA ALA A 18 -21.39 -0.96 7.76
C ALA A 18 -20.79 -1.20 6.36
N PRO A 19 -21.02 -0.33 5.36
CA PRO A 19 -20.18 -0.35 4.19
C PRO A 19 -18.76 -0.26 4.74
N ARG A 20 -17.88 -1.22 4.41
CA ARG A 20 -16.46 -0.91 4.44
C ARG A 20 -16.38 0.30 3.54
N ALA A 21 -16.22 1.47 4.13
CA ALA A 21 -15.70 2.59 3.37
C ALA A 21 -14.37 2.02 2.84
N ALA A 22 -14.32 1.71 1.54
CA ALA A 22 -13.04 1.57 0.89
C ALA A 22 -12.24 2.80 1.34
N ALA A 23 -11.00 2.60 1.77
CA ALA A 23 -10.13 3.72 2.03
C ALA A 23 -10.24 4.65 0.81
N VAL A 24 -10.56 5.92 1.06
CA VAL A 24 -10.67 6.89 -0.04
C VAL A 24 -9.31 6.89 -0.70
N CYS A 25 -9.23 6.40 -1.93
CA CYS A 25 -7.95 6.38 -2.58
C CYS A 25 -7.58 7.82 -2.98
N PRO A 26 -6.38 8.26 -2.61
CA PRO A 26 -5.94 9.60 -2.99
C PRO A 26 -5.58 9.68 -4.48
N TYR A 27 -5.60 8.54 -5.19
CA TYR A 27 -5.08 8.41 -6.55
C TYR A 27 -6.17 8.43 -7.62
N THR A 28 -5.88 9.11 -8.72
CA THR A 28 -6.69 9.02 -9.95
C THR A 28 -6.00 8.05 -10.91
N VAL A 29 -6.70 6.97 -11.26
CA VAL A 29 -6.19 5.97 -12.19
C VAL A 29 -6.14 6.52 -13.62
N GLY A 30 -4.97 6.43 -14.25
CA GLY A 30 -4.72 6.87 -15.60
C GLY A 30 -5.33 5.95 -16.68
N PRO A 31 -5.28 6.35 -17.96
CA PRO A 31 -5.91 5.61 -19.07
C PRO A 31 -5.33 4.21 -19.32
N LEU A 32 -4.15 3.91 -18.76
CA LEU A 32 -3.53 2.58 -18.83
C LEU A 32 -3.85 1.69 -17.61
N GLY A 33 -4.80 2.11 -16.75
CA GLY A 33 -5.12 1.38 -15.52
C GLY A 33 -4.02 1.49 -14.47
N ARG A 34 -3.26 2.58 -14.46
CA ARG A 34 -2.10 2.77 -13.57
C ARG A 34 -2.16 4.09 -12.85
N TYR A 35 -1.57 4.15 -11.66
CA TYR A 35 -1.37 5.38 -10.92
C TYR A 35 0.01 5.42 -10.27
N ILE A 36 0.39 6.60 -9.78
CA ILE A 36 1.65 6.83 -9.08
C ILE A 36 1.34 7.06 -7.60
N ALA A 37 1.99 6.29 -6.75
CA ALA A 37 1.87 6.38 -5.30
C ALA A 37 3.23 6.77 -4.69
N PRO A 38 3.40 7.99 -4.15
CA PRO A 38 4.62 8.37 -3.45
C PRO A 38 4.74 7.54 -2.17
N ALA A 39 5.90 6.97 -1.92
CA ALA A 39 6.16 6.11 -0.77
C ALA A 39 7.54 6.35 -0.15
N ILE A 40 7.71 5.88 1.08
CA ILE A 40 8.98 5.92 1.81
C ILE A 40 9.41 4.49 2.11
N VAL A 41 10.62 4.11 1.68
CA VAL A 41 11.18 2.79 1.99
C VAL A 41 11.35 2.63 3.50
N GLN A 42 10.74 1.60 4.09
CA GLN A 42 10.81 1.29 5.52
C GLN A 42 11.80 0.16 5.83
N GLY A 43 11.98 -0.78 4.90
CA GLY A 43 12.79 -1.95 5.15
C GLY A 43 13.20 -2.66 3.87
N MET A 44 14.29 -3.41 3.95
CA MET A 44 14.83 -4.19 2.85
C MET A 44 15.34 -5.52 3.41
N THR A 45 14.87 -6.63 2.85
CA THR A 45 15.22 -7.98 3.31
C THR A 45 15.62 -8.83 2.11
N ALA A 46 16.78 -9.49 2.17
CA ALA A 46 17.18 -10.43 1.13
C ALA A 46 16.25 -11.66 1.11
N THR A 47 15.89 -12.14 -0.07
CA THR A 47 15.16 -13.41 -0.24
C THR A 47 16.01 -14.61 0.20
N ASP A 48 15.36 -15.71 0.56
CA ASP A 48 16.04 -16.92 1.07
C ASP A 48 17.06 -17.52 0.08
N ASP A 49 16.85 -17.33 -1.21
CA ASP A 49 17.76 -17.78 -2.28
C ASP A 49 18.90 -16.80 -2.58
N GLY A 50 18.88 -15.60 -1.97
CA GLY A 50 19.89 -14.56 -2.14
C GLY A 50 19.88 -13.86 -3.49
N ASN A 51 18.90 -14.11 -4.35
CA ASN A 51 18.86 -13.56 -5.71
C ASN A 51 18.12 -12.22 -5.82
N ALA A 52 17.31 -11.88 -4.81
CA ALA A 52 16.52 -10.66 -4.79
C ALA A 52 16.48 -10.05 -3.38
N VAL A 53 16.02 -8.80 -3.33
CA VAL A 53 15.73 -8.06 -2.11
C VAL A 53 14.26 -7.64 -2.14
N GLU A 54 13.53 -8.00 -1.09
CA GLU A 54 12.18 -7.53 -0.83
C GLU A 54 12.25 -6.16 -0.18
N VAL A 55 11.72 -5.16 -0.87
CA VAL A 55 11.67 -3.76 -0.41
C VAL A 55 10.27 -3.51 0.12
N TRP A 56 10.18 -3.07 1.37
CA TRP A 56 8.94 -2.66 2.03
C TRP A 56 8.88 -1.15 2.09
N CYS A 57 7.75 -0.58 1.71
CA CYS A 57 7.54 0.87 1.67
C CYS A 57 6.15 1.22 2.16
N THR A 58 6.03 2.40 2.76
CA THR A 58 4.75 2.94 3.23
C THR A 58 4.38 4.11 2.36
N ASP A 59 3.17 4.07 1.83
CA ASP A 59 2.56 5.15 1.06
C ASP A 59 2.52 6.45 1.88
N ALA A 60 2.91 7.57 1.27
CA ALA A 60 3.04 8.85 1.96
C ALA A 60 1.70 9.59 2.14
N LEU A 61 0.64 9.20 1.44
CA LEU A 61 -0.66 9.85 1.45
C LEU A 61 -1.70 9.08 2.28
N ASP A 62 -1.81 7.77 2.09
CA ASP A 62 -2.79 6.94 2.80
C ASP A 62 -2.17 6.06 3.90
N GLY A 63 -0.86 5.84 3.86
CA GLY A 63 -0.14 5.06 4.86
C GLY A 63 -0.24 3.55 4.67
N ASP A 64 -0.76 3.08 3.53
CA ASP A 64 -0.78 1.65 3.20
C ASP A 64 0.64 1.14 2.88
N ASP A 65 0.90 -0.10 3.28
CA ASP A 65 2.19 -0.75 3.09
C ASP A 65 2.23 -1.56 1.80
N TRP A 66 3.30 -1.37 1.03
CA TRP A 66 3.56 -2.04 -0.24
C TRP A 66 4.91 -2.75 -0.20
N TYR A 67 5.03 -3.81 -1.02
CA TYR A 67 6.31 -4.45 -1.25
C TYR A 67 6.54 -4.76 -2.74
N PHE A 68 7.81 -4.81 -3.12
CA PHE A 68 8.26 -5.26 -4.44
C PHE A 68 9.66 -5.88 -4.34
N LEU A 69 10.06 -6.59 -5.40
CA LEU A 69 11.36 -7.24 -5.48
C LEU A 69 12.32 -6.45 -6.37
N VAL A 70 13.55 -6.30 -5.92
CA VAL A 70 14.67 -5.76 -6.71
C VAL A 70 15.84 -6.75 -6.69
N ASP A 71 16.82 -6.56 -7.55
CA ASP A 71 18.07 -7.31 -7.45
C ASP A 71 18.96 -6.77 -6.32
N GLY A 72 20.02 -7.51 -5.99
CA GLY A 72 20.98 -7.09 -4.97
C GLY A 72 21.93 -5.95 -5.38
N GLU A 73 21.83 -5.47 -6.63
CA GLU A 73 22.68 -4.40 -7.17
C GLU A 73 21.97 -3.03 -7.18
N THR A 74 20.66 -3.04 -6.96
CA THR A 74 19.81 -1.85 -6.90
C THR A 74 20.21 -0.96 -5.72
N ASP A 75 20.66 0.27 -6.02
CA ASP A 75 21.05 1.27 -5.01
C ASP A 75 19.80 1.98 -4.45
N LEU A 76 19.00 1.22 -3.69
CA LEU A 76 17.92 1.70 -2.84
C LEU A 76 18.36 1.68 -1.38
N ARG A 77 17.90 2.66 -0.60
CA ARG A 77 18.18 2.74 0.83
C ARG A 77 16.90 2.92 1.62
N ILE A 78 16.95 2.45 2.87
CA ILE A 78 15.89 2.72 3.85
C ILE A 78 15.78 4.24 4.03
N PHE A 79 14.54 4.73 4.08
CA PHE A 79 14.13 6.13 4.09
C PHE A 79 14.25 6.89 2.77
N ASP A 80 14.62 6.23 1.67
CA ASP A 80 14.49 6.84 0.35
C ASP A 80 13.02 7.15 0.05
N ARG A 81 12.80 8.33 -0.56
CA ARG A 81 11.51 8.68 -1.16
C ARG A 81 11.48 8.12 -2.58
N ILE A 82 10.42 7.40 -2.88
CA ILE A 82 10.21 6.75 -4.17
C ILE A 82 8.80 7.03 -4.67
N ASP A 83 8.60 6.90 -5.97
CA ASP A 83 7.29 6.91 -6.61
C ASP A 83 7.00 5.50 -7.14
N LEU A 84 6.03 4.82 -6.53
CA LEU A 84 5.57 3.50 -6.97
C LEU A 84 4.69 3.65 -8.20
N VAL A 85 4.92 2.81 -9.21
CA VAL A 85 3.97 2.60 -10.31
C VAL A 85 3.10 1.42 -9.94
N VAL A 86 1.80 1.68 -9.80
CA VAL A 86 0.83 0.67 -9.36
C VAL A 86 -0.15 0.38 -10.48
N ASP A 87 -0.39 -0.91 -10.74
CA ASP A 87 -1.46 -1.41 -11.60
C ASP A 87 -2.74 -1.54 -10.77
N ALA A 88 -3.78 -0.83 -11.21
CA ALA A 88 -5.09 -0.79 -10.56
C ALA A 88 -5.96 -2.00 -10.93
N ASN A 89 -5.41 -3.02 -11.60
CA ASN A 89 -6.04 -4.29 -11.97
C ASN A 89 -7.44 -4.23 -12.63
N GLY A 90 -7.78 -3.10 -13.26
CA GLY A 90 -9.10 -2.86 -13.84
C GLY A 90 -10.20 -2.49 -12.82
N THR A 91 -9.82 -2.24 -11.57
CA THR A 91 -10.63 -1.93 -10.40
C THR A 91 -10.27 -0.53 -9.85
N PRO A 92 -10.48 0.57 -10.62
CA PRO A 92 -9.99 1.90 -10.23
C PRO A 92 -10.59 2.48 -8.94
N ASP A 93 -11.66 1.88 -8.41
CA ASP A 93 -12.32 2.27 -7.16
C ASP A 93 -12.08 1.24 -6.02
N ASP A 94 -11.25 0.21 -6.24
CA ASP A 94 -10.94 -0.87 -5.28
C ASP A 94 -9.45 -1.24 -5.32
N PHE A 95 -8.75 -0.96 -4.22
CA PHE A 95 -7.30 -1.06 -4.08
C PHE A 95 -6.84 -2.42 -3.56
N SER A 96 -7.78 -3.32 -3.27
CA SER A 96 -7.49 -4.56 -2.56
C SER A 96 -6.71 -5.59 -3.39
N ASP A 97 -6.70 -5.43 -4.71
CA ASP A 97 -6.03 -6.30 -5.67
C ASP A 97 -4.93 -5.62 -6.50
N ASP A 98 -4.65 -4.36 -6.17
CA ASP A 98 -3.62 -3.54 -6.81
C ASP A 98 -2.21 -4.09 -6.57
N ARG A 99 -1.29 -3.80 -7.50
CA ARG A 99 0.08 -4.32 -7.46
C ARG A 99 1.11 -3.32 -7.91
N VAL A 100 2.19 -3.20 -7.15
CA VAL A 100 3.38 -2.48 -7.59
C VAL A 100 3.98 -3.22 -8.79
N ILE A 101 4.17 -2.50 -9.90
CA ILE A 101 4.77 -3.04 -11.13
C ILE A 101 6.13 -2.41 -11.43
N ASP A 102 6.43 -1.26 -10.84
CA ASP A 102 7.70 -0.57 -10.98
C ASP A 102 7.89 0.45 -9.84
N ALA A 103 9.11 0.93 -9.64
CA ALA A 103 9.42 1.99 -8.68
C ALA A 103 10.42 2.98 -9.30
N LEU A 104 10.05 4.25 -9.31
CA LEU A 104 10.96 5.34 -9.65
C LEU A 104 11.61 5.81 -8.37
N TYR A 105 12.94 5.77 -8.33
CA TYR A 105 13.70 6.19 -7.16
C TYR A 105 14.88 7.02 -7.59
N CYS A 106 15.31 7.92 -6.72
CA CYS A 106 16.62 8.52 -6.84
C CYS A 106 17.19 8.85 -5.47
N HIS A 107 18.31 8.22 -5.15
CA HIS A 107 19.00 8.42 -3.88
C HIS A 107 19.74 9.77 -3.84
N ASP A 108 20.36 10.18 -4.95
CA ASP A 108 21.28 11.34 -5.00
C ASP A 108 20.80 12.49 -5.90
N CYS A 109 19.55 12.47 -6.39
CA CYS A 109 19.05 13.52 -7.30
C CYS A 109 18.74 14.86 -6.62
N ASP A 110 18.76 14.90 -5.29
CA ASP A 110 18.68 16.14 -4.51
C ASP A 110 20.03 16.89 -4.46
N GLY A 111 21.11 16.24 -4.93
CA GLY A 111 22.42 16.85 -5.12
C GLY A 111 22.42 17.82 -6.30
N ILE A 112 22.16 19.09 -6.01
CA ILE A 112 22.72 20.16 -6.85
C ILE A 112 24.21 20.15 -6.52
N ASP A 113 25.04 19.55 -7.38
CA ASP A 113 26.47 19.84 -7.37
C ASP A 113 26.63 21.37 -7.56
N ASP A 114 27.06 22.07 -6.49
CA ASP A 114 27.56 23.45 -6.51
C ASP A 114 29.00 23.48 -7.07
#